data_AF-A0A1A8I3U2-F1
#
_entry.id   AF-A0A1A8I3U2-F1
#
_cell.length_a   1.000
_cell.length_b   1.000
_cell.length_c   1.000
_cell.angle_alpha   90.00
_cell.angle_beta   90.00
_cell.angle_gamma   90.00
#
_symmetry.space_group_name_H-M   'P 1'
#
loop_
_entity.id
_entity.type
_entity.pdbx_description
1 polymer ?
#
loop_
_entity_poly.entity_id
_entity_poly.type
_entity_poly.pdbx_seq_one_letter_code
_entity_poly.pdbx_strand_id
1 'polypeptide(L)'
;GLVTTILGYILLAGALVVCHAFASLVKFQRSRRLLGVCYIVVKVSLLVVMEIGLFPLICGWWLDICSLEMFDATLKDREQSFDSAPSTTMFLHWLVGMVYVFYFASFILLLREVLRPGVLWFLRNLNDPDFNPIQEMIHLPI
;
A
#
# COMPACT_ATOMS: atom_id res chain seq x y z
N GLY A 1 -2.11 22.36 6.51
CA GLY A 1 -2.45 21.35 5.48
C GLY A 1 -2.39 19.91 5.96
N LEU A 2 -1.68 19.59 7.05
CA LEU A 2 -1.50 18.22 7.55
C LEU A 2 -2.80 17.57 8.10
N VAL A 3 -3.61 18.35 8.81
CA VAL A 3 -4.86 17.86 9.42
C VAL A 3 -5.86 17.43 8.36
N THR A 4 -5.95 18.15 7.24
CA THR A 4 -6.86 17.82 6.13
C THR A 4 -6.42 16.58 5.36
N THR A 5 -5.12 16.34 5.20
CA THR A 5 -4.62 15.11 4.56
C THR A 5 -4.76 13.90 5.47
N ILE A 6 -4.42 14.04 6.76
CA ILE A 6 -4.65 13.00 7.78
C ILE A 6 -6.15 12.66 7.86
N LEU A 7 -7.03 13.67 7.89
CA LEU A 7 -8.48 13.47 7.82
C LEU A 7 -8.89 12.75 6.54
N GLY A 8 -8.31 13.09 5.39
CA GLY A 8 -8.56 12.41 4.13
C GLY A 8 -8.22 10.92 4.17
N TYR A 9 -7.08 10.54 4.76
CA TYR A 9 -6.70 9.14 4.94
C TYR A 9 -7.59 8.40 5.95
N ILE A 10 -7.95 9.06 7.06
CA ILE A 10 -8.88 8.49 8.05
C ILE A 10 -10.28 8.30 7.45
N LEU A 11 -10.75 9.25 6.65
CA LEU A 11 -12.04 9.15 5.93
C LEU A 11 -12.00 8.05 4.87
N LEU A 12 -10.90 7.92 4.13
CA LEU A 12 -10.71 6.83 3.18
C LEU A 12 -10.72 5.48 3.91
N ALA A 13 -9.91 5.31 4.95
CA ALA A 13 -9.88 4.10 5.76
C ALA A 13 -11.25 3.78 6.38
N GLY A 14 -11.95 4.79 6.90
CA GLY A 14 -13.31 4.66 7.44
C GLY A 14 -14.32 4.24 6.38
N ALA A 15 -14.31 4.85 5.20
CA ALA A 15 -15.18 4.48 4.09
C ALA A 15 -14.94 3.04 3.62
N LEU A 16 -13.67 2.62 3.58
CA LEU A 16 -13.28 1.25 3.26
C LEU A 16 -13.80 0.23 4.28
N VAL A 17 -13.70 0.54 5.58
CA VAL A 17 -14.25 -0.29 6.67
C VAL A 17 -15.79 -0.33 6.63
N VAL A 18 -16.44 0.80 6.36
CA VAL A 18 -17.90 0.88 6.23
C VAL A 18 -18.40 0.09 5.01
N CYS A 19 -17.73 0.19 3.87
CA CYS A 19 -18.02 -0.65 2.69
C CYS A 19 -17.88 -2.15 2.99
N HIS A 20 -16.84 -2.53 3.74
CA HIS A 20 -16.64 -3.91 4.16
C HIS A 20 -17.74 -4.39 5.12
N ALA A 21 -18.12 -3.57 6.11
CA ALA A 21 -19.20 -3.86 7.04
C ALA A 21 -20.56 -3.97 6.33
N PHE A 22 -20.85 -3.04 5.41
CA PHE A 22 -22.07 -3.05 4.62
C PHE A 22 -22.16 -4.29 3.73
N ALA A 23 -21.06 -4.68 3.08
CA ALA A 23 -20.98 -5.91 2.29
C ALA A 23 -21.19 -7.18 3.14
N SER A 24 -20.72 -7.18 4.40
CA SER A 24 -20.93 -8.28 5.35
C SER A 24 -22.38 -8.42 5.83
N LEU A 25 -23.14 -7.32 5.87
CA LEU A 25 -24.50 -7.27 6.42
C LEU A 25 -25.60 -7.74 5.44
N VAL A 26 -25.42 -7.63 4.13
CA VAL A 26 -26.46 -7.92 3.10
C VAL A 26 -26.67 -9.43 2.84
N LYS A 27 -26.55 -10.29 3.85
CA LYS A 27 -26.66 -11.77 3.73
C LYS A 27 -28.08 -12.24 3.36
N PHE A 28 -28.36 -12.42 2.06
CA PHE A 28 -29.57 -13.08 1.57
C PHE A 28 -29.26 -14.31 0.68
N GLN A 29 -29.96 -15.43 0.94
CA GLN A 29 -29.61 -16.80 0.54
C GLN A 29 -29.52 -17.07 -0.98
N ARG A 30 -30.30 -16.37 -1.84
CA ARG A 30 -30.30 -16.57 -3.30
C ARG A 30 -29.27 -15.69 -4.04
N SER A 31 -28.71 -14.70 -3.34
CA SER A 31 -27.75 -13.71 -3.86
C SER A 31 -26.29 -14.10 -3.60
N ARG A 32 -26.01 -15.29 -3.07
CA ARG A 32 -24.66 -15.71 -2.63
C ARG A 32 -23.59 -15.62 -3.72
N ARG A 33 -23.93 -15.88 -4.99
CA ARG A 33 -22.97 -15.78 -6.11
C ARG A 33 -22.65 -14.33 -6.47
N LEU A 34 -23.66 -13.46 -6.54
CA LEU A 34 -23.49 -12.02 -6.76
C LEU A 34 -22.76 -11.34 -5.60
N LEU A 35 -23.12 -11.69 -4.36
CA LEU A 35 -22.46 -11.24 -3.15
C LEU A 35 -20.99 -11.73 -3.08
N GLY A 36 -20.72 -12.96 -3.50
CA GLY A 36 -19.35 -13.49 -3.56
C GLY A 36 -18.46 -12.71 -4.52
N VAL A 37 -18.96 -12.40 -5.72
CA VAL A 37 -18.24 -11.57 -6.70
C VAL A 37 -18.05 -10.15 -6.16
N CYS A 38 -19.10 -9.53 -5.59
CA CYS A 38 -19.01 -8.19 -5.03
C CYS A 38 -17.99 -8.11 -3.88
N TYR A 39 -17.97 -9.11 -2.99
CA TYR A 39 -16.99 -9.23 -1.91
C TYR A 39 -15.56 -9.33 -2.45
N ILE A 40 -15.32 -10.19 -3.45
CA ILE A 40 -14.00 -10.32 -4.08
C ILE A 40 -13.56 -8.99 -4.69
N VAL A 41 -14.44 -8.28 -5.41
CA VAL A 41 -14.14 -6.99 -6.01
C VAL A 41 -13.78 -5.96 -4.94
N VAL A 42 -14.58 -5.83 -3.88
CA VAL A 42 -14.29 -4.90 -2.78
C VAL A 42 -12.97 -5.26 -2.11
N LYS A 43 -12.74 -6.54 -1.81
CA LYS A 43 -11.51 -7.03 -1.19
C LYS A 43 -10.27 -6.74 -2.02
N VAL A 44 -10.29 -7.06 -3.32
CA VAL A 44 -9.14 -6.81 -4.21
C VAL A 44 -8.90 -5.31 -4.34
N SER A 45 -9.94 -4.50 -4.53
CA SER A 45 -9.80 -3.04 -4.56
C SER A 45 -9.20 -2.47 -3.28
N LEU A 46 -9.61 -2.98 -2.12
CA LEU A 46 -9.03 -2.61 -0.82
C LEU A 46 -7.54 -2.94 -0.73
N LEU A 47 -7.17 -4.16 -1.10
CA LEU A 47 -5.77 -4.61 -1.10
C LEU A 47 -4.92 -3.78 -2.06
N VAL A 48 -5.44 -3.47 -3.25
CA VAL A 48 -4.75 -2.62 -4.23
C VAL A 48 -4.54 -1.19 -3.70
N VAL A 49 -5.56 -0.59 -3.08
CA VAL A 49 -5.42 0.76 -2.48
C VAL A 49 -4.41 0.76 -1.34
N MET A 50 -4.40 -0.28 -0.52
CA MET A 50 -3.41 -0.44 0.55
C MET A 50 -1.99 -0.61 0.01
N GLU A 51 -1.81 -1.48 -0.99
CA GLU A 51 -0.49 -1.85 -1.53
C GLU A 51 0.11 -0.79 -2.45
N ILE A 52 -0.69 -0.14 -3.28
CA ILE A 52 -0.22 0.87 -4.26
C ILE A 52 -0.37 2.29 -3.74
N GLY A 53 -1.37 2.55 -2.89
CA GLY A 53 -1.60 3.88 -2.32
C GLY A 53 -0.85 4.08 -1.00
N LEU A 54 -1.26 3.33 0.03
CA LEU A 54 -0.84 3.60 1.41
C LEU A 54 0.59 3.13 1.70
N PHE A 55 0.94 1.90 1.31
CA PHE A 55 2.25 1.33 1.59
C PHE A 55 3.42 2.17 1.01
N PRO A 56 3.38 2.61 -0.26
CA PRO A 56 4.44 3.43 -0.84
C PRO A 56 4.51 4.80 -0.19
N LEU A 57 3.37 5.39 0.17
CA LEU A 57 3.35 6.64 0.92
C LEU A 57 4.07 6.51 2.27
N ILE A 58 3.75 5.47 3.05
CA ILE A 58 4.41 5.23 4.35
C ILE A 58 5.92 5.07 4.15
N CYS A 59 6.34 4.28 3.16
CA CYS A 59 7.76 4.12 2.82
C CYS A 59 8.42 5.44 2.42
N GLY A 60 7.77 6.26 1.60
CA GLY A 60 8.27 7.55 1.16
C GLY A 60 8.47 8.53 2.32
N TRP A 61 7.51 8.62 3.23
CA TRP A 61 7.64 9.43 4.45
C TRP A 61 8.73 8.92 5.38
N TRP A 62 8.85 7.59 5.54
CA TRP A 62 9.90 7.01 6.35
C TRP A 62 11.29 7.32 5.79
N LEU A 63 11.47 7.21 4.47
CA LEU A 63 12.71 7.57 3.80
C LEU A 63 13.02 9.05 3.93
N ASP A 64 12.01 9.93 3.80
CA ASP A 64 12.20 11.36 3.98
C ASP A 64 12.76 11.65 5.37
N ILE A 65 12.14 11.12 6.42
CA ILE A 65 12.59 11.29 7.82
C ILE A 65 14.03 10.80 8.00
N CYS A 66 14.37 9.61 7.50
CA CYS A 66 15.73 9.08 7.58
C CYS A 66 16.76 9.92 6.80
N SER A 67 16.32 10.62 5.74
CA SER A 67 17.19 11.45 4.91
C SER A 67 17.34 12.89 5.41
N LEU A 68 16.50 13.34 6.35
CA LEU A 68 16.53 14.72 6.87
C LEU A 68 17.90 15.12 7.43
N GLU A 69 18.49 14.24 8.25
CA GLU A 69 19.81 14.48 8.84
C GLU A 69 20.92 14.52 7.78
N MET A 70 20.73 13.82 6.65
CA MET A 70 21.70 13.82 5.55
C MET A 70 21.67 15.12 4.73
N PHE A 71 20.53 15.81 4.71
CA PHE A 71 20.32 17.05 3.96
C PHE A 71 20.39 18.32 4.84
N ASP A 72 20.80 18.19 6.10
CA ASP A 72 20.83 19.28 7.10
C ASP A 72 19.49 20.01 7.21
N ALA A 73 18.40 19.27 7.00
CA ALA A 73 17.03 19.77 7.02
C ALA A 73 16.32 19.31 8.29
N THR A 74 15.49 20.17 8.87
CA THR A 74 14.73 19.82 10.07
C THR A 74 13.29 19.44 9.74
N LEU A 75 12.61 18.76 10.66
CA LEU A 75 11.17 18.46 10.55
C LEU A 75 10.33 19.74 10.37
N LYS A 76 10.79 20.87 10.91
CA LYS A 76 10.10 22.17 10.79
C LYS A 76 10.15 22.72 9.37
N ASP A 77 11.27 22.54 8.67
CA ASP A 77 11.42 22.99 7.28
C ASP A 77 10.51 22.18 6.34
N ARG A 78 10.30 20.88 6.66
CA ARG A 78 9.34 20.04 5.96
C ARG A 78 7.89 20.38 6.27
N GLU A 79 7.57 20.76 7.51
CA GLU A 79 6.23 21.24 7.85
C GLU A 79 5.88 22.50 7.05
N GLN A 80 6.81 23.45 6.93
CA GLN A 80 6.62 24.66 6.10
C GLN A 80 6.46 24.34 4.61
N SER A 81 7.25 23.40 4.09
CA SER A 81 7.13 22.93 2.70
C SER A 81 5.79 22.24 2.45
N PHE A 82 5.30 21.48 3.44
CA PHE A 82 4.02 20.79 3.38
C PHE A 82 2.83 21.76 3.42
N ASP A 83 2.90 22.81 4.25
CA ASP A 83 1.85 23.83 4.31
C ASP A 83 1.78 24.69 3.05
N SER A 84 2.92 24.90 2.39
CA SER A 84 2.99 25.66 1.13
C SER A 84 2.36 24.91 -0.04
N ALA A 85 2.58 23.60 -0.14
CA ALA A 85 2.06 22.78 -1.24
C ALA A 85 1.78 21.32 -0.80
N PRO A 86 0.66 21.05 -0.11
CA PRO A 86 0.40 19.75 0.50
C PRO A 86 0.21 18.64 -0.53
N SER A 87 -0.49 18.92 -1.63
CA SER A 87 -0.78 17.92 -2.67
C SER A 87 0.49 17.50 -3.41
N THR A 88 1.34 18.47 -3.77
CA THR A 88 2.60 18.20 -4.48
C THR A 88 3.57 17.44 -3.59
N THR A 89 3.72 17.85 -2.33
CA THR A 89 4.58 17.16 -1.37
C THR A 89 4.11 15.73 -1.15
N MET A 90 2.81 15.48 -1.02
CA MET A 90 2.26 14.14 -0.88
C MET A 90 2.52 13.26 -2.12
N PHE A 91 2.32 13.81 -3.32
CA PHE A 91 2.59 13.11 -4.57
C PHE A 91 4.08 12.75 -4.70
N LEU A 92 4.99 13.64 -4.31
CA LEU A 92 6.42 13.38 -4.35
C LEU A 92 6.82 12.27 -3.37
N HIS A 93 6.29 12.27 -2.14
CA HIS A 93 6.54 11.19 -1.18
C HIS A 93 6.00 9.85 -1.70
N TRP A 94 4.80 9.84 -2.27
CA TRP A 94 4.24 8.63 -2.91
C TRP A 94 5.13 8.16 -4.06
N LEU A 95 5.56 9.06 -4.95
CA LEU A 95 6.40 8.74 -6.10
C LEU A 95 7.74 8.14 -5.66
N VAL A 96 8.44 8.78 -4.72
CA VAL A 96 9.71 8.29 -4.17
C VAL A 96 9.50 6.93 -3.49
N GLY A 97 8.41 6.78 -2.75
CA GLY A 97 8.01 5.51 -2.15
C GLY A 97 7.77 4.40 -3.18
N MET A 98 7.07 4.69 -4.28
CA MET A 98 6.83 3.74 -5.37
C MET A 98 8.14 3.29 -6.02
N VAL A 99 9.04 4.24 -6.28
CA VAL A 99 10.37 3.95 -6.81
C VAL A 99 11.16 3.07 -5.83
N TYR A 100 11.12 3.37 -4.53
CA TYR A 100 11.75 2.55 -3.50
C TYR A 100 11.20 1.12 -3.48
N VAL A 101 9.88 0.93 -3.48
CA VAL A 101 9.26 -0.41 -3.49
C VAL A 101 9.70 -1.21 -4.71
N PHE A 102 9.76 -0.56 -5.88
CA PHE A 102 10.25 -1.20 -7.11
C PHE A 102 11.71 -1.65 -6.97
N TYR A 103 12.62 -0.76 -6.52
CA TYR A 103 14.03 -1.11 -6.32
C TYR A 103 14.22 -2.18 -5.25
N PHE A 104 13.45 -2.13 -4.17
CA PHE A 104 13.48 -3.15 -3.13
C PHE A 104 13.05 -4.51 -3.69
N ALA A 105 11.98 -4.56 -4.48
CA ALA A 105 11.55 -5.80 -5.15
C ALA A 105 12.64 -6.34 -6.10
N SER A 106 13.23 -5.47 -6.93
CA SER A 106 14.37 -5.87 -7.80
C SER A 106 15.57 -6.38 -6.99
N PHE A 107 15.88 -5.75 -5.87
CA PHE A 107 16.96 -6.18 -4.99
C PHE A 107 16.68 -7.58 -4.41
N ILE A 108 15.46 -7.85 -3.96
CA ILE A 108 15.05 -9.19 -3.50
C ILE A 108 15.18 -10.22 -4.62
N LEU A 109 14.82 -9.88 -5.86
CA LEU A 109 14.98 -10.77 -7.01
C LEU A 109 16.46 -11.09 -7.27
N LEU A 110 17.34 -10.08 -7.27
CA LEU A 110 18.79 -10.29 -7.41
C LEU A 110 19.37 -11.13 -6.27
N LEU A 111 18.93 -10.88 -5.03
CA LEU A 111 19.35 -11.69 -3.88
C LEU A 111 18.94 -13.16 -4.04
N ARG A 112 17.82 -13.49 -4.68
CA ARG A 112 17.44 -14.89 -4.95
C ARG A 112 18.39 -15.59 -5.93
N GLU A 113 19.02 -14.84 -6.84
CA GLU A 113 19.99 -15.41 -7.79
C GLU A 113 21.34 -15.70 -7.12
N VAL A 114 21.74 -14.88 -6.14
CA VAL A 114 23.03 -15.00 -5.46
C VAL A 114 22.95 -15.92 -4.23
N LEU A 115 21.85 -15.86 -3.49
CA LEU A 115 21.68 -16.64 -2.25
C LEU A 115 21.26 -18.08 -2.55
N ARG A 116 21.65 -18.98 -1.65
CA ARG A 116 21.29 -20.40 -1.75
C ARG A 116 19.75 -20.57 -1.68
N PRO A 117 19.16 -21.46 -2.51
CA PRO A 117 17.72 -21.72 -2.48
C PRO A 117 17.24 -22.08 -1.06
N GLY A 118 16.20 -21.40 -0.57
CA GLY A 118 15.62 -21.60 0.77
C GLY A 118 15.95 -20.52 1.80
N VAL A 119 16.92 -19.62 1.55
CA VAL A 119 17.24 -18.53 2.50
C VAL A 119 16.12 -17.48 2.55
N LEU A 120 15.55 -17.13 1.41
CA LEU A 120 14.47 -16.14 1.28
C LEU A 120 13.07 -16.79 1.30
N TRP A 121 12.90 -17.89 2.03
CA TRP A 121 11.63 -18.65 2.06
C TRP A 121 10.44 -17.84 2.58
N PHE A 122 10.68 -16.79 3.37
CA PHE A 122 9.63 -15.92 3.93
C PHE A 122 9.12 -14.87 2.92
N LEU A 123 9.89 -14.55 1.89
CA LEU A 123 9.46 -13.69 0.79
C LEU A 123 8.85 -14.58 -0.30
N ARG A 124 7.72 -14.20 -0.88
CA ARG A 124 7.13 -14.92 -2.02
C ARG A 124 7.94 -14.63 -3.29
N ASN A 125 8.08 -15.61 -4.19
CA ASN A 125 8.75 -15.42 -5.47
C ASN A 125 7.79 -14.75 -6.47
N LEU A 126 8.03 -13.49 -6.82
CA LEU A 126 7.17 -12.74 -7.74
C LEU A 126 7.33 -13.15 -9.22
N ASN A 127 8.41 -13.88 -9.55
CA ASN A 127 8.70 -14.37 -10.90
C ASN A 127 8.22 -15.81 -11.15
N ASP A 128 7.51 -16.41 -10.20
CA ASP A 128 6.92 -17.74 -10.41
C ASP A 128 5.83 -17.64 -11.50
N PRO A 129 5.88 -18.40 -12.62
CA PRO A 129 4.87 -18.31 -13.68
C PRO A 129 3.45 -18.64 -13.23
N ASP A 130 3.28 -19.32 -12.07
CA ASP A 130 1.98 -19.56 -11.44
C ASP A 130 1.52 -18.41 -10.51
N PHE A 131 2.35 -17.37 -10.34
CA PHE A 131 2.03 -16.21 -9.50
C PHE A 131 1.06 -15.27 -10.21
N ASN A 132 -0.23 -15.42 -9.89
CA ASN A 132 -1.26 -14.46 -10.26
C ASN A 132 -1.61 -13.59 -9.03
N PRO A 133 -1.20 -12.31 -8.99
CA PRO A 133 -1.38 -11.46 -7.81
C PRO A 133 -2.85 -11.35 -7.41
N ILE A 134 -3.76 -11.31 -8.39
CA ILE A 134 -5.21 -11.26 -8.15
C ILE A 134 -5.72 -12.57 -7.50
N GLN A 135 -5.20 -13.73 -7.89
CA GLN A 135 -5.62 -15.01 -7.31
C GLN A 135 -5.16 -15.15 -5.85
N GLU A 136 -3.93 -14.73 -5.54
CA GLU A 136 -3.46 -14.73 -4.15
C GLU A 136 -4.23 -13.77 -3.25
N MET A 137 -4.55 -12.57 -3.74
CA MET A 137 -5.40 -11.62 -3.01
C MET A 137 -6.76 -12.21 -2.66
N ILE A 138 -7.32 -13.08 -3.50
CA ILE A 138 -8.57 -13.79 -3.23
C ILE A 138 -8.41 -14.80 -2.08
N HIS A 139 -7.25 -15.46 -1.96
CA HIS A 139 -7.01 -16.51 -0.98
C HIS A 139 -6.55 -16.02 0.41
N LEU A 140 -6.06 -14.78 0.53
CA LEU A 140 -5.66 -14.22 1.83
C LEU A 140 -6.87 -14.11 2.77
N PRO A 141 -6.88 -14.72 3.97
CA PRO A 141 -7.93 -14.45 4.95
C PRO A 141 -7.87 -12.97 5.33
N ILE A 142 -9.05 -12.34 5.44
CA ILE A 142 -9.19 -11.00 6.02
C ILE A 142 -8.89 -11.01 7.52
#